data_AF-A0A1I6SH30-F1
#
_entry.id   AF-A0A1I6SH30-F1
#
_cell.length_a   1.000
_cell.length_b   1.000
_cell.length_c   1.000
_cell.angle_alpha   90.00
_cell.angle_beta   90.00
_cell.angle_gamma   90.00
#
_symmetry.space_group_name_H-M   'P 1'
#
loop_
_entity.id
_entity.type
_entity.pdbx_description
1 polymer ?
#
loop_
_entity_poly.entity_id
_entity_poly.type
_entity_poly.pdbx_seq_one_letter_code
_entity_poly.pdbx_strand_id
1 'polypeptide(L)'
;MTHDEFEVTYDPDKRPLKFRKFRVNERTEPVWDLVQEHVSNTVYAPTLQKMEPVEMYKLLEMTAIRFCKAYSPTRDFGISKPEIRMAVLYAFENIRNKREE
;
A
#
# COMPACT_ATOMS: atom_id res chain seq x y z
N MET A 1 17.33 7.17 -14.27
CA MET A 1 17.04 5.77 -13.91
C MET A 1 15.75 5.75 -13.08
N THR A 2 14.61 5.60 -13.74
CA THR A 2 13.33 5.37 -13.05
C THR A 2 13.27 3.89 -12.72
N HIS A 3 13.69 3.50 -11.53
CA HIS A 3 13.42 2.14 -11.08
C HIS A 3 11.91 2.05 -10.81
N ASP A 4 11.16 1.45 -11.75
CA ASP A 4 9.73 1.15 -11.61
C ASP A 4 9.45 0.13 -10.48
N GLU A 5 10.51 -0.41 -9.85
CA GLU A 5 10.46 -1.34 -8.72
C GLU A 5 11.55 -0.99 -7.69
N PHE A 6 11.24 -1.15 -6.41
CA PHE A 6 12.21 -1.02 -5.31
C PHE A 6 11.90 -2.00 -4.19
N GLU A 7 12.87 -2.21 -3.30
CA GLU A 7 12.71 -3.09 -2.15
C GLU A 7 12.96 -2.34 -0.84
N VAL A 8 12.21 -2.68 0.20
CA VAL A 8 12.39 -2.14 1.56
C VAL A 8 12.63 -3.27 2.54
N THR A 9 13.79 -3.23 3.19
CA THR A 9 14.11 -4.07 4.36
C THR A 9 13.74 -3.28 5.62
N TYR A 10 12.62 -3.64 6.25
CA TYR A 10 12.15 -3.00 7.49
C TYR A 10 12.49 -3.82 8.75
N ASP A 11 12.93 -5.06 8.57
CA ASP A 11 13.28 -6.02 9.62
C ASP A 11 14.36 -6.94 9.04
N PRO A 12 15.57 -6.98 9.63
CA PRO A 12 16.72 -7.71 9.06
C PRO A 12 16.49 -9.22 8.99
N ASP A 13 15.59 -9.76 9.82
CA ASP A 13 15.26 -11.18 9.85
C ASP A 13 14.16 -11.57 8.84
N LYS A 14 13.63 -10.58 8.09
CA LYS A 14 12.55 -10.78 7.12
C LYS A 14 13.00 -10.51 5.70
N ARG A 15 12.31 -11.18 4.76
CA ARG A 15 12.50 -10.91 3.32
C ARG A 15 12.10 -9.47 3.01
N PRO A 16 12.87 -8.75 2.17
CA PRO A 16 12.51 -7.40 1.74
C PRO A 16 11.13 -7.35 1.09
N LEU A 17 10.40 -6.27 1.35
CA LEU A 17 9.15 -5.99 0.66
C LEU A 17 9.45 -5.42 -0.71
N LYS A 18 9.01 -6.10 -1.76
CA LYS A 18 9.07 -5.59 -3.13
C LYS A 18 7.88 -4.67 -3.40
N PHE A 19 8.17 -3.52 -3.97
CA PHE A 19 7.22 -2.53 -4.45
C PHE A 19 7.37 -2.37 -5.96
N ARG A 20 6.26 -2.14 -6.64
CA ARG A 20 6.22 -1.85 -8.07
C ARG A 20 5.30 -0.67 -8.30
N LYS A 21 5.67 0.19 -9.24
CA LYS A 21 4.91 1.40 -9.56
C LYS A 21 3.44 1.06 -9.86
N PHE A 22 2.54 1.69 -9.09
CA PHE A 22 1.11 1.66 -9.33
C PHE A 22 0.70 2.96 -10.03
N ARG A 23 0.23 2.87 -11.27
CA ARG A 23 -0.25 4.04 -12.03
C ARG A 23 -1.77 4.03 -12.04
N VAL A 24 -2.39 5.12 -11.57
CA VAL A 24 -3.83 5.32 -11.68
C VAL A 24 -4.17 5.70 -13.12
N ASN A 25 -5.06 4.94 -13.73
CA ASN A 25 -5.64 5.16 -15.06
C ASN A 25 -7.02 4.49 -15.08
N GLU A 26 -7.76 4.61 -16.18
CA GLU A 26 -9.12 4.05 -16.34
C GLU A 26 -9.26 2.58 -15.94
N ARG A 27 -8.20 1.76 -16.11
CA ARG A 27 -8.20 0.34 -15.74
C ARG A 27 -7.93 0.10 -14.25
N THR A 28 -7.07 0.91 -13.64
CA THR A 28 -6.60 0.70 -12.25
C THR A 28 -7.32 1.57 -11.24
N GLU A 29 -8.07 2.58 -11.68
CA GLU A 29 -8.88 3.47 -10.86
C GLU A 29 -9.88 2.72 -9.97
N PRO A 30 -10.64 1.71 -10.45
CA PRO A 30 -11.52 0.95 -9.55
C PRO A 30 -10.77 0.24 -8.42
N VAL A 31 -9.54 -0.23 -8.69
CA VAL A 31 -8.70 -0.87 -7.66
C VAL A 31 -8.13 0.17 -6.71
N TRP A 32 -7.80 1.36 -7.21
CA TRP A 32 -7.37 2.48 -6.39
C TRP A 32 -8.45 2.88 -5.38
N ASP A 33 -9.70 3.05 -5.84
CA ASP A 33 -10.84 3.39 -4.98
C ASP A 33 -11.06 2.32 -3.90
N LEU A 34 -11.02 1.04 -4.28
CA LEU A 34 -11.11 -0.07 -3.34
C LEU A 34 -9.97 -0.06 -2.32
N VAL A 35 -8.74 0.30 -2.73
CA VAL A 35 -7.60 0.42 -1.80
C VAL A 35 -7.84 1.56 -0.82
N GLN A 36 -8.27 2.73 -1.30
CA GLN A 36 -8.55 3.88 -0.43
C GLN A 36 -9.64 3.56 0.59
N GLU A 37 -10.74 2.94 0.15
CA GLU A 37 -11.82 2.47 1.02
C GLU A 37 -11.33 1.40 2.02
N HIS A 38 -10.55 0.42 1.56
CA HIS A 38 -10.04 -0.62 2.45
C HIS A 38 -9.10 -0.04 3.53
N VAL A 39 -8.23 0.90 3.15
CA VAL A 39 -7.32 1.57 4.07
C VAL A 39 -8.09 2.44 5.07
N SER A 40 -9.05 3.25 4.62
CA SER A 40 -9.82 4.12 5.53
C SER A 40 -10.63 3.33 6.56
N ASN A 41 -11.12 2.14 6.19
CA ASN A 41 -11.87 1.25 7.08
C ASN A 41 -10.98 0.44 8.04
N THR A 42 -9.70 0.26 7.73
CA THR A 42 -8.81 -0.63 8.51
C THR A 42 -7.72 0.10 9.27
N VAL A 43 -7.42 1.34 8.92
CA VAL A 43 -6.30 2.11 9.47
C VAL A 43 -6.81 3.39 10.12
N TYR A 44 -6.57 3.52 11.42
CA TYR A 44 -6.88 4.75 12.15
C TYR A 44 -5.81 5.81 11.91
N ALA A 45 -6.21 6.94 11.29
CA ALA A 45 -5.29 7.98 10.83
C ALA A 45 -4.35 8.54 11.92
N PRO A 46 -4.82 8.89 13.14
CA PRO A 46 -3.92 9.37 14.20
C PRO A 46 -2.87 8.35 14.65
N THR A 47 -3.20 7.06 14.60
CA THR A 47 -2.23 5.99 14.92
C THR A 47 -1.17 5.90 13.83
N LEU A 48 -1.58 5.91 12.56
CA LEU A 48 -0.65 5.83 11.44
C LEU A 48 0.34 7.01 11.41
N GLN A 49 -0.11 8.22 11.78
CA GLN A 49 0.73 9.42 11.78
C GLN A 49 1.87 9.39 12.81
N LYS A 50 1.67 8.69 13.93
CA LYS A 50 2.64 8.58 15.03
C LYS A 50 3.47 7.30 14.96
N MET A 51 3.23 6.48 13.94
CA MET A 51 3.82 5.16 13.81
C MET A 51 5.25 5.24 13.29
N GLU A 52 6.15 4.48 13.90
CA GLU A 52 7.53 4.38 13.44
C GLU A 52 7.61 3.65 12.09
N PRO A 53 8.63 3.94 11.25
CA PRO A 53 8.72 3.37 9.90
C PRO A 53 8.61 1.84 9.87
N VAL A 54 9.26 1.14 10.82
CA VAL A 54 9.24 -0.33 10.92
C VAL A 54 7.82 -0.87 11.13
N GLU A 55 7.06 -0.24 12.02
CA GLU A 55 5.68 -0.63 12.33
C GLU A 55 4.74 -0.30 11.16
N MET A 56 4.98 0.84 10.49
CA MET A 56 4.23 1.26 9.31
C MET A 56 4.37 0.24 8.18
N TYR A 57 5.59 -0.22 7.88
CA TYR A 57 5.80 -1.24 6.84
C TYR A 57 5.23 -2.61 7.22
N LYS A 58 5.20 -2.96 8.52
CA LYS A 58 4.48 -4.15 9.01
C LYS A 58 2.98 -4.04 8.76
N LEU A 59 2.38 -2.90 9.12
CA LEU A 59 0.96 -2.63 8.90
C LEU A 59 0.64 -2.61 7.39
N LEU A 60 1.47 -1.96 6.58
CA LEU A 60 1.33 -1.91 5.14
C LEU A 60 1.29 -3.30 4.52
N GLU A 61 2.24 -4.18 4.88
CA GLU A 61 2.26 -5.56 4.35
C GLU A 61 1.00 -6.33 4.78
N MET A 62 0.58 -6.19 6.03
CA MET A 62 -0.65 -6.80 6.51
C MET A 62 -1.89 -6.31 5.76
N THR A 63 -2.01 -5.00 5.54
CA THR A 63 -3.10 -4.38 4.79
C THR A 63 -3.11 -4.84 3.34
N ALA A 64 -1.96 -4.86 2.67
CA ALA A 64 -1.84 -5.37 1.30
C ALA A 64 -2.24 -6.85 1.20
N ILE A 65 -1.81 -7.70 2.16
CA ILE A 65 -2.21 -9.12 2.20
C ILE A 65 -3.73 -9.25 2.37
N ARG A 66 -4.33 -8.49 3.31
CA ARG A 66 -5.78 -8.52 3.56
C ARG A 66 -6.56 -8.06 2.33
N PHE A 67 -6.12 -6.98 1.70
CA PHE A 67 -6.68 -6.50 0.44
C PHE A 67 -6.63 -7.58 -0.65
N CYS A 68 -5.47 -8.19 -0.89
CA CYS A 68 -5.35 -9.23 -1.91
C CYS A 68 -6.24 -10.44 -1.64
N LYS A 69 -6.47 -10.80 -0.37
CA LYS A 69 -7.37 -11.89 0.02
C LYS A 69 -8.84 -11.52 -0.19
N ALA A 70 -9.23 -10.28 0.07
CA ALA A 70 -10.60 -9.82 -0.08
C ALA A 70 -11.01 -9.64 -1.55
N TYR A 71 -10.13 -9.09 -2.38
CA TYR A 71 -10.48 -8.59 -3.72
C TYR A 71 -9.78 -9.31 -4.88
N SER A 72 -8.90 -10.28 -4.61
CA SER A 72 -8.20 -11.07 -5.64
C SER A 72 -7.65 -10.25 -6.84
N PRO A 73 -6.92 -9.13 -6.60
CA PRO A 73 -6.65 -8.12 -7.62
C PRO A 73 -5.83 -8.62 -8.81
N THR A 74 -5.00 -9.65 -8.59
CA THR A 74 -4.22 -10.26 -9.68
C THR A 74 -5.11 -11.02 -10.65
N ARG A 75 -6.10 -11.76 -10.14
CA ARG A 75 -7.02 -12.53 -10.97
C ARG A 75 -8.01 -11.61 -11.70
N ASP A 76 -8.53 -10.63 -10.97
CA ASP A 76 -9.70 -9.87 -11.43
C ASP A 76 -9.29 -8.61 -12.21
N PHE A 77 -8.09 -8.06 -11.96
CA PHE A 77 -7.60 -6.83 -12.59
C PHE A 77 -6.21 -6.96 -13.21
N GLY A 78 -5.50 -8.07 -13.01
CA GLY A 78 -4.12 -8.27 -13.46
C GLY A 78 -3.09 -7.47 -12.65
N ILE A 79 -3.45 -7.03 -11.43
CA ILE A 79 -2.60 -6.19 -10.58
C ILE A 79 -1.88 -7.05 -9.55
N SER A 80 -0.55 -6.94 -9.52
CA SER A 80 0.30 -7.75 -8.66
C SER A 80 0.35 -7.23 -7.22
N LYS A 81 0.73 -8.09 -6.26
CA LYS A 81 0.88 -7.69 -4.85
C LYS A 81 1.91 -6.54 -4.66
N PRO A 82 3.08 -6.51 -5.33
CA PRO A 82 3.97 -5.36 -5.28
C PRO A 82 3.34 -4.03 -5.71
N GLU A 83 2.42 -4.05 -6.68
CA GLU A 83 1.65 -2.88 -7.10
C GLU A 83 0.61 -2.48 -6.04
N ILE A 84 -0.07 -3.46 -5.43
CA ILE A 84 -0.99 -3.20 -4.31
C ILE A 84 -0.25 -2.60 -3.11
N ARG A 85 0.95 -3.08 -2.77
CA ARG A 85 1.78 -2.47 -1.72
C ARG A 85 2.09 -1.01 -2.00
N MET A 86 2.35 -0.67 -3.26
CA MET A 86 2.58 0.71 -3.68
C MET A 86 1.31 1.57 -3.55
N ALA A 87 0.16 1.03 -3.96
CA ALA A 87 -1.12 1.71 -3.77
C ALA A 87 -1.41 1.95 -2.27
N VAL A 88 -1.21 0.95 -1.42
CA VAL A 88 -1.38 1.10 0.04
C VAL A 88 -0.39 2.13 0.60
N LEU A 89 0.86 2.15 0.13
CA LEU A 89 1.85 3.15 0.52
C LEU A 89 1.36 4.57 0.20
N TYR A 90 0.90 4.82 -1.02
CA TYR A 90 0.33 6.12 -1.41
C TYR A 90 -0.87 6.51 -0.56
N ALA A 91 -1.76 5.57 -0.25
CA ALA A 91 -2.89 5.82 0.64
C ALA A 91 -2.42 6.21 2.06
N PHE A 92 -1.38 5.56 2.57
CA PHE A 92 -0.79 5.88 3.88
C PHE A 92 -0.14 7.27 3.87
N GLU A 93 0.64 7.59 2.84
CA GLU A 93 1.27 8.91 2.66
C GLU A 93 0.21 10.02 2.58
N ASN A 94 -0.87 9.80 1.83
CA ASN A 94 -1.99 10.75 1.77
C ASN A 94 -2.62 11.00 3.16
N ILE A 95 -2.75 9.97 4.00
CA ILE A 95 -3.25 10.11 5.37
C ILE A 95 -2.25 10.88 6.26
N ARG A 96 -0.95 10.67 6.06
CA ARG A 96 0.10 11.37 6.81
C ARG A 96 0.23 12.84 6.41
N ASN A 97 0.01 13.16 5.14
CA ASN A 97 0.20 14.50 4.58
C ASN A 97 -1.03 15.41 4.69
N LYS A 98 -2.22 14.89 5.01
CA LYS A 98 -3.45 15.67 5.29
C LYS A 98 -3.38 16.60 6.54
N ARG A 99 -2.17 16.95 6.99
CA ARG A 99 -1.89 17.81 8.14
C ARG A 99 -1.46 19.23 7.75
N GLU A 100 -1.33 19.52 6.45
CA GLU A 100 -0.86 20.81 5.93
C GLU A 100 -1.97 21.73 5.39
N GLU A 101 -3.25 21.36 5.56
CA GLU A 101 -4.41 22.20 5.23
C GLU A 101 -5.22 22.60 6.47
#